data_AF-A0A1H8BAK8-F1
#
_entry.id   AF-A0A1H8BAK8-F1
#
_cell.length_a   1.000
_cell.length_b   1.000
_cell.length_c   1.000
_cell.angle_alpha   90.00
_cell.angle_beta   90.00
_cell.angle_gamma   90.00
#
_symmetry.space_group_name_H-M   'P 1'
#
loop_
_entity.id
_entity.type
_entity.pdbx_description
1 polymer ?
#
loop_
_entity_poly.entity_id
_entity_poly.type
_entity_poly.pdbx_seq_one_letter_code
_entity_poly.pdbx_strand_id
1 'polypeptide(L)'
;MDSRNLWYLAGQQAERYSPAEDYPARRWGQAVREAASLIEPGLPEHYSYGPFVPALDVLALALFSREDFDPGHNPAPHVIADMLAAPDAEEQIRDGLAARGHTASDDPLLAMLSHLTHQKQWDPSWDALPSFEQPYPGTAFRWAVGWADYWLRNRALQAG
;
A
#
# COMPACT_ATOMS: atom_id res chain seq x y z
N MET A 1 -0.82 0.74 -17.54
CA MET A 1 0.09 -0.09 -16.73
C MET A 1 -0.58 -1.43 -16.62
N ASP A 2 0.14 -2.53 -16.89
CA ASP A 2 -0.42 -3.88 -16.87
C ASP A 2 -0.04 -4.64 -15.59
N SER A 3 -0.65 -5.81 -15.36
CA SER A 3 -0.34 -6.65 -14.19
C SER A 3 1.16 -6.98 -14.08
N ARG A 4 1.86 -7.13 -15.21
CA ARG A 4 3.30 -7.41 -15.21
C ARG A 4 4.09 -6.29 -14.54
N ASN A 5 3.75 -5.04 -14.84
CA ASN A 5 4.39 -3.88 -14.22
C ASN A 5 4.08 -3.80 -12.71
N LEU A 6 2.85 -4.10 -12.28
CA LEU A 6 2.52 -4.15 -10.84
C LEU A 6 3.37 -5.20 -10.11
N TRP A 7 3.44 -6.41 -10.64
CA TRP A 7 4.23 -7.48 -10.05
C TRP A 7 5.74 -7.21 -10.10
N TYR A 8 6.22 -6.51 -11.13
CA TYR A 8 7.60 -6.04 -11.20
C TYR A 8 7.91 -5.01 -10.10
N LEU A 9 7.04 -4.02 -9.89
CA LEU A 9 7.18 -3.05 -8.80
C LEU A 9 7.11 -3.73 -7.43
N ALA A 10 6.19 -4.67 -7.24
CA ALA A 10 6.10 -5.49 -6.04
C ALA A 10 7.41 -6.26 -5.77
N GLY A 11 8.03 -6.82 -6.81
CA GLY A 11 9.35 -7.45 -6.70
C GLY A 11 10.44 -6.46 -6.25
N GLN A 12 10.51 -5.27 -6.87
CA GLN A 12 11.47 -4.24 -6.47
C GLN A 12 11.28 -3.78 -5.02
N GLN A 13 10.04 -3.60 -4.57
CA GLN A 13 9.75 -3.22 -3.18
C GLN A 13 10.09 -4.33 -2.19
N ALA A 14 9.85 -5.60 -2.54
CA ALA A 14 10.27 -6.72 -1.72
C ALA A 14 11.79 -6.76 -1.56
N GLU A 15 12.55 -6.54 -2.64
CA GLU A 15 14.02 -6.57 -2.59
C GLU A 15 14.62 -5.36 -1.86
N ARG A 16 14.13 -4.15 -2.13
CA ARG A 16 14.68 -2.89 -1.60
C ARG A 16 14.69 -2.85 -0.07
N TYR A 17 13.65 -3.40 0.55
CA TYR A 17 13.44 -3.31 2.00
C TYR A 17 13.72 -4.63 2.74
N SER A 18 14.18 -5.67 2.02
CA SER A 18 14.48 -6.99 2.56
C SER A 18 15.63 -7.69 1.80
N PRO A 19 16.87 -7.20 1.92
CA PRO A 19 18.02 -7.79 1.24
C PRO A 19 18.57 -9.08 1.90
N ALA A 20 18.07 -9.48 3.07
CA ALA A 20 18.54 -10.65 3.83
C ALA A 20 17.44 -11.75 3.93
N GLU A 21 17.82 -13.02 4.10
CA GLU A 21 16.88 -14.17 4.22
C GLU A 21 16.17 -14.28 5.60
N ASP A 22 16.25 -13.25 6.42
CA ASP A 22 15.70 -13.25 7.77
C ASP A 22 14.15 -13.28 7.77
N TYR A 23 13.56 -13.75 8.87
CA TYR A 23 12.10 -13.90 8.99
C TYR A 23 11.31 -12.60 8.73
N PRO A 24 11.71 -11.41 9.25
CA PRO A 24 11.02 -10.15 8.96
C PRO A 24 11.02 -9.79 7.47
N ALA A 25 12.13 -10.09 6.81
CA ALA A 25 12.35 -9.87 5.39
C ALA A 25 11.38 -10.70 4.52
N ARG A 26 11.25 -12.00 4.82
CA ARG A 26 10.26 -12.87 4.16
C ARG A 26 8.82 -12.39 4.37
N ARG A 27 8.49 -11.91 5.57
CA ARG A 27 7.15 -11.42 5.91
C ARG A 27 6.81 -10.11 5.19
N TRP A 28 7.78 -9.21 5.02
CA TRP A 28 7.63 -8.02 4.16
C TRP A 28 7.36 -8.40 2.71
N GLY A 29 8.20 -9.26 2.13
CA GLY A 29 8.00 -9.71 0.75
C GLY A 29 6.65 -10.41 0.52
N GLN A 30 6.10 -11.07 1.53
CA GLN A 30 4.74 -11.60 1.49
C GLN A 30 3.67 -10.51 1.55
N ALA A 31 3.79 -9.53 2.46
CA ALA A 31 2.87 -8.40 2.53
C ALA A 31 2.79 -7.63 1.20
N VAL A 32 3.92 -7.42 0.53
CA VAL A 32 3.97 -6.76 -0.78
C VAL A 32 3.27 -7.58 -1.88
N ARG A 33 3.47 -8.91 -1.90
CA ARG A 33 2.78 -9.80 -2.84
C ARG A 33 1.27 -9.86 -2.62
N GLU A 34 0.84 -9.86 -1.35
CA GLU A 34 -0.57 -9.79 -1.01
C GLU A 34 -1.19 -8.44 -1.40
N ALA A 35 -0.49 -7.33 -1.15
CA ALA A 35 -0.91 -6.01 -1.62
C ALA A 35 -1.07 -5.97 -3.15
N ALA A 36 -0.12 -6.54 -3.91
CA ALA A 36 -0.24 -6.66 -5.36
C ALA A 36 -1.45 -7.51 -5.77
N SER A 37 -1.70 -8.63 -5.10
CA SER A 37 -2.87 -9.49 -5.35
C SER A 37 -4.21 -8.81 -5.03
N LEU A 38 -4.20 -7.88 -4.07
CA LEU A 38 -5.36 -7.05 -3.77
C LEU A 38 -5.64 -6.02 -4.88
N ILE A 39 -4.59 -5.43 -5.45
CA ILE A 39 -4.66 -4.39 -6.49
C ILE A 39 -4.93 -4.97 -7.89
N GLU A 40 -4.30 -6.08 -8.26
CA GLU A 40 -4.24 -6.60 -9.62
C GLU A 40 -5.61 -6.65 -10.34
N PRO A 41 -6.70 -7.15 -9.73
CA PRO A 41 -7.99 -7.26 -10.43
C PRO A 41 -8.63 -5.91 -10.75
N GLY A 42 -8.10 -4.82 -10.20
CA GLY A 42 -8.57 -3.45 -10.36
C GLY A 42 -7.64 -2.52 -11.05
N LEU A 43 -6.53 -3.05 -11.57
CA LEU A 43 -5.64 -2.29 -12.41
C LEU A 43 -6.41 -1.81 -13.63
N PRO A 44 -6.63 -0.49 -13.75
CA PRO A 44 -7.30 0.01 -14.92
C PRO A 44 -6.30 -0.06 -16.09
N GLU A 45 -6.73 -0.64 -17.21
CA GLU A 45 -5.85 -0.96 -18.36
C GLU A 45 -5.09 0.26 -18.92
N HIS A 46 -5.55 1.47 -18.64
CA HIS A 46 -5.06 2.72 -19.24
C HIS A 46 -4.20 3.61 -18.33
N TYR A 47 -4.07 3.32 -17.03
CA TYR A 47 -3.32 4.25 -16.16
C TYR A 47 -1.81 4.13 -16.40
N SER A 48 -1.12 5.24 -16.59
CA SER A 48 0.33 5.28 -16.81
C SER A 48 1.13 5.54 -15.53
N TYR A 49 0.56 6.26 -14.55
CA TYR A 49 1.21 6.63 -13.29
C TYR A 49 0.17 6.89 -12.19
N GLY A 50 -0.60 5.86 -11.87
CA GLY A 50 -1.80 5.96 -11.05
C GLY A 50 -1.60 5.85 -9.53
N PRO A 51 -2.70 6.01 -8.77
CA PRO A 51 -2.73 5.84 -7.31
C PRO A 51 -2.27 4.47 -6.83
N PHE A 52 -2.18 3.48 -7.72
CA PHE A 52 -1.75 2.13 -7.40
C PHE A 52 -0.30 2.04 -6.90
N VAL A 53 0.60 2.97 -7.26
CA VAL A 53 1.99 2.95 -6.75
C VAL A 53 2.01 3.26 -5.26
N PRO A 54 1.50 4.43 -4.80
CA PRO A 54 1.43 4.67 -3.36
C PRO A 54 0.41 3.74 -2.67
N ALA A 55 -0.61 3.22 -3.36
CA ALA A 55 -1.53 2.24 -2.77
C ALA A 55 -0.86 0.88 -2.52
N LEU A 56 0.04 0.42 -3.38
CA LEU A 56 0.83 -0.79 -3.15
C LEU A 56 1.63 -0.65 -1.85
N ASP A 57 2.32 0.48 -1.67
CA ASP A 57 3.13 0.73 -0.49
C ASP A 57 2.29 0.83 0.78
N VAL A 58 1.17 1.57 0.73
CA VAL A 58 0.25 1.70 1.88
C VAL A 58 -0.38 0.35 2.25
N LEU A 59 -0.84 -0.43 1.28
CA LEU A 59 -1.41 -1.75 1.55
C LEU A 59 -0.36 -2.72 2.10
N ALA A 60 0.85 -2.72 1.56
CA ALA A 60 1.94 -3.54 2.06
C ALA A 60 2.32 -3.16 3.49
N LEU A 61 2.40 -1.87 3.82
CA LEU A 61 2.64 -1.38 5.18
C LEU A 61 1.51 -1.76 6.15
N ALA A 62 0.25 -1.62 5.73
CA ALA A 62 -0.90 -2.01 6.55
C ALA A 62 -0.92 -3.51 6.82
N LEU A 63 -0.69 -4.34 5.81
CA LEU A 63 -0.57 -5.79 5.96
C LEU A 63 0.59 -6.17 6.86
N PHE A 64 1.77 -5.59 6.61
CA PHE A 64 2.96 -5.94 7.35
C PHE A 64 2.86 -5.54 8.82
N SER A 65 2.30 -4.38 9.15
CA SER A 65 2.18 -3.84 10.51
C SER A 65 1.16 -4.57 11.40
N ARG A 66 0.26 -5.37 10.82
CA ARG A 66 -0.76 -6.12 11.57
C ARG A 66 -0.23 -7.38 12.22
N GLU A 67 -0.32 -7.49 13.54
CA GLU A 67 0.16 -8.67 14.29
C GLU A 67 -0.40 -9.99 13.75
N ASP A 68 -1.70 -9.99 13.40
CA ASP A 68 -2.47 -11.12 12.89
C ASP A 68 -2.26 -11.43 11.40
N PHE A 69 -1.37 -10.70 10.70
CA PHE A 69 -1.05 -11.00 9.31
C PHE A 69 -0.32 -12.34 9.20
N ASP A 70 -1.06 -13.38 8.82
CA ASP A 70 -0.52 -14.72 8.54
C ASP A 70 -0.29 -14.88 7.03
N PRO A 71 0.97 -15.01 6.58
CA PRO A 71 1.27 -15.23 5.18
C PRO A 71 0.84 -16.64 4.74
N GLY A 72 -0.37 -16.71 4.16
CA GLY A 72 -1.06 -17.94 3.78
C GLY A 72 -2.57 -17.85 3.97
N HIS A 73 -3.03 -16.87 4.76
CA HIS A 73 -4.43 -16.46 4.82
C HIS A 73 -4.56 -15.03 4.29
N ASN A 74 -5.21 -14.86 3.14
CA ASN A 74 -5.51 -13.53 2.62
C ASN A 74 -6.43 -12.83 3.62
N PRO A 75 -5.99 -11.72 4.24
CA PRO A 75 -6.89 -10.96 5.08
C PRO A 75 -8.06 -10.50 4.23
N ALA A 76 -9.26 -10.58 4.81
CA ALA A 76 -10.44 -10.21 4.06
C ALA A 76 -10.32 -8.74 3.63
N PRO A 77 -10.59 -8.40 2.34
CA PRO A 77 -10.40 -7.04 1.82
C PRO A 77 -11.03 -5.93 2.69
N HIS A 78 -12.18 -6.20 3.31
CA HIS A 78 -12.87 -5.25 4.19
C HIS A 78 -12.09 -4.95 5.48
N VAL A 79 -11.35 -5.91 6.02
CA VAL A 79 -10.57 -5.74 7.26
C VAL A 79 -9.42 -4.75 7.04
N ILE A 80 -8.76 -4.82 5.89
CA ILE A 80 -7.72 -3.85 5.51
C ILE A 80 -8.34 -2.49 5.16
N ALA A 81 -9.47 -2.48 4.45
CA ALA A 81 -10.19 -1.24 4.16
C ALA A 81 -10.61 -0.50 5.44
N ASP A 82 -11.15 -1.21 6.44
CA ASP A 82 -11.59 -0.61 7.70
C ASP A 82 -10.42 -0.05 8.52
N MET A 83 -9.28 -0.74 8.54
CA MET A 83 -8.05 -0.21 9.14
C MET A 83 -7.59 1.07 8.44
N LEU A 84 -7.54 1.08 7.10
CA LEU A 84 -7.09 2.25 6.34
C LEU A 84 -8.06 3.43 6.44
N ALA A 85 -9.36 3.17 6.56
CA ALA A 85 -10.38 4.20 6.73
C ALA A 85 -10.37 4.83 8.13
N ALA A 86 -9.69 4.21 9.11
CA ALA A 86 -9.60 4.74 10.46
C ALA A 86 -8.85 6.10 10.50
N PRO A 87 -9.28 7.06 11.33
CA PRO A 87 -8.62 8.37 11.44
C PRO A 87 -7.14 8.29 11.84
N ASP A 88 -6.79 7.25 12.59
CA ASP A 88 -5.49 6.94 13.17
C ASP A 88 -4.71 5.86 12.39
N ALA A 89 -5.11 5.54 11.15
CA ALA A 89 -4.46 4.50 10.34
C ALA A 89 -2.93 4.66 10.25
N GLU A 90 -2.43 5.89 10.13
CA GLU A 90 -1.00 6.18 10.11
C GLU A 90 -0.30 5.79 11.43
N GLU A 91 -0.94 6.09 12.56
CA GLU A 91 -0.42 5.75 13.90
C GLU A 91 -0.46 4.24 14.12
N GLN A 92 -1.54 3.56 13.73
CA GLN A 92 -1.63 2.10 13.81
C GLN A 92 -0.54 1.40 12.98
N ILE A 93 -0.25 1.89 11.76
CA ILE A 93 0.84 1.35 10.94
C ILE A 93 2.19 1.59 11.63
N ARG A 94 2.43 2.80 12.14
CA ARG A 94 3.67 3.15 12.84
C ARG A 94 3.88 2.26 14.08
N ASP A 95 2.86 2.06 14.89
CA ASP A 95 2.93 1.24 16.09
C ASP A 95 3.16 -0.23 15.75
N GLY A 96 2.50 -0.74 14.71
CA GLY A 96 2.70 -2.11 14.24
C GLY A 96 4.08 -2.35 13.62
N LEU A 97 4.70 -1.32 13.02
CA LEU A 97 6.11 -1.34 12.61
C LEU A 97 7.04 -1.35 13.83
N ALA A 98 6.80 -0.49 14.82
CA ALA A 98 7.58 -0.43 16.05
C ALA A 98 7.55 -1.75 16.82
N ALA A 99 6.37 -2.38 16.92
CA ALA A 99 6.19 -3.71 17.53
C ALA A 99 7.01 -4.82 16.84
N ARG A 100 7.44 -4.59 15.60
CA ARG A 100 8.30 -5.49 14.81
C ARG A 100 9.78 -5.12 14.85
N GLY A 101 10.15 -4.14 15.66
CA GLY A 101 11.53 -3.67 15.79
C GLY A 101 11.93 -2.60 14.76
N HIS A 102 11.00 -2.11 13.94
CA HIS A 102 11.24 -0.99 13.05
C HIS A 102 11.06 0.32 13.83
N THR A 103 12.08 0.70 14.63
CA THR A 103 12.07 1.91 15.46
C THR A 103 13.21 2.89 15.15
N ALA A 104 14.18 2.47 14.34
CA ALA A 104 15.35 3.28 14.01
C ALA A 104 14.98 4.40 13.02
N SER A 105 15.62 5.57 13.15
CA SER A 105 15.34 6.72 12.29
C SER A 105 15.76 6.52 10.83
N ASP A 106 16.70 5.60 10.60
CA ASP A 106 17.18 5.16 9.28
C ASP A 106 16.45 3.89 8.79
N ASP A 107 15.42 3.44 9.52
CA ASP A 107 14.62 2.30 9.10
C ASP A 107 13.88 2.62 7.78
N PRO A 108 14.04 1.77 6.76
CA PRO A 108 13.59 2.13 5.43
C PRO A 108 12.05 1.99 5.28
N LEU A 109 11.37 1.17 6.11
CA LEU A 109 9.90 1.10 6.13
C LEU A 109 9.30 2.31 6.86
N LEU A 110 9.92 2.77 7.96
CA LEU A 110 9.52 4.03 8.60
C LEU A 110 9.75 5.23 7.68
N ALA A 111 10.86 5.25 6.94
CA ALA A 111 11.14 6.28 5.94
C ALA A 111 10.09 6.30 4.83
N MET A 112 9.64 5.13 4.36
CA MET A 112 8.56 5.02 3.37
C MET A 112 7.22 5.52 3.92
N LEU A 113 6.84 5.13 5.14
CA LEU A 113 5.63 5.66 5.78
C LEU A 113 5.69 7.19 5.89
N SER A 114 6.82 7.72 6.38
CA SER A 114 7.03 9.16 6.50
C SER A 114 6.96 9.87 5.14
N HIS A 115 7.56 9.29 4.10
CA HIS A 115 7.49 9.83 2.74
C HIS A 115 6.03 9.91 2.27
N LEU A 116 5.26 8.85 2.44
CA LEU A 116 3.85 8.80 2.04
C LEU A 116 3.00 9.83 2.80
N THR A 117 3.29 10.07 4.08
CA THR A 117 2.48 10.95 4.94
C THR A 117 2.88 12.42 4.83
N HIS A 118 4.09 12.74 4.39
CA HIS A 118 4.54 14.13 4.23
C HIS A 118 4.57 14.61 2.79
N GLN A 119 4.70 13.71 1.82
CA GLN A 119 4.70 14.09 0.42
C GLN A 119 3.28 14.52 0.03
N LYS A 120 3.11 15.84 -0.12
CA LYS A 120 1.92 16.40 -0.75
C LYS A 120 1.90 15.94 -2.19
N GLN A 121 0.79 15.32 -2.56
CA GLN A 121 0.55 14.95 -3.93
C GLN A 121 -0.11 16.15 -4.61
N TRP A 122 0.74 17.05 -5.07
CA TRP A 122 0.35 18.04 -6.07
C TRP A 122 1.51 18.27 -7.04
N ASP A 123 1.39 17.70 -8.23
CA ASP A 123 2.16 18.05 -9.42
C ASP A 123 1.20 18.72 -10.42
N PRO A 124 1.51 19.92 -10.93
CA PRO A 124 0.68 20.60 -11.93
C PRO A 124 0.43 19.78 -13.21
N SER A 125 1.30 18.82 -13.54
CA SER A 125 1.11 17.91 -14.67
C SER A 125 -0.06 16.94 -14.45
N TRP A 126 -0.55 16.78 -13.23
CA TRP A 126 -1.66 15.89 -12.91
C TRP A 126 -3.02 16.49 -13.22
N ASP A 127 -3.13 17.80 -13.38
CA ASP A 127 -4.35 18.43 -13.91
C ASP A 127 -4.64 17.96 -15.35
N ALA A 128 -3.60 17.46 -16.07
CA ALA A 128 -3.72 16.86 -17.39
C ALA A 128 -4.11 15.37 -17.36
N LEU A 129 -4.14 14.73 -16.19
CA LEU A 129 -4.64 13.36 -16.06
C LEU A 129 -6.18 13.34 -16.13
N PRO A 130 -6.78 12.24 -16.60
CA PRO A 130 -8.23 12.04 -16.50
C PRO A 130 -8.71 12.22 -15.05
N SER A 131 -9.91 12.75 -14.85
CA SER A 131 -10.45 13.08 -13.51
C SER A 131 -10.48 11.90 -12.53
N PHE A 132 -10.46 10.66 -13.02
CA PHE A 132 -10.37 9.45 -12.21
C PHE A 132 -8.95 9.08 -11.76
N GLU A 133 -7.91 9.66 -12.37
CA GLU A 133 -6.49 9.54 -11.95
C GLU A 133 -5.99 10.79 -11.22
N GLN A 134 -6.78 11.86 -11.18
CA GLN A 134 -6.42 13.07 -10.46
C GLN A 134 -6.33 12.79 -8.95
N PRO A 135 -5.25 13.21 -8.28
CA PRO A 135 -5.11 12.99 -6.86
C PRO A 135 -6.06 13.87 -6.07
N TYR A 136 -6.59 13.29 -4.98
CA TYR A 136 -7.32 14.07 -4.00
C TYR A 136 -6.36 15.01 -3.25
N PRO A 137 -6.81 16.23 -2.87
CA PRO A 137 -6.01 17.13 -2.07
C PRO A 137 -5.52 16.44 -0.80
N GLY A 138 -4.20 16.40 -0.58
CA GLY A 138 -3.62 15.78 0.61
C GLY A 138 -2.26 15.15 0.37
N THR A 139 -1.98 14.13 1.19
CA THR A 139 -0.73 13.38 1.20
C THR A 139 -0.87 12.13 0.34
N ALA A 140 0.25 11.56 -0.13
CA ALA A 140 0.23 10.30 -0.89
C ALA A 140 -0.47 9.19 -0.12
N PHE A 141 -0.26 9.15 1.19
CA PHE A 141 -0.94 8.25 2.10
C PHE A 141 -2.47 8.39 2.02
N ARG A 142 -3.02 9.60 2.17
CA ARG A 142 -4.48 9.81 2.16
C ARG A 142 -5.10 9.52 0.81
N TRP A 143 -4.41 9.85 -0.28
CA TRP A 143 -4.88 9.53 -1.62
C TRP A 143 -4.90 8.01 -1.86
N ALA A 144 -3.81 7.32 -1.53
CA ALA A 144 -3.68 5.87 -1.61
C ALA A 144 -4.73 5.15 -0.75
N VAL A 145 -4.96 5.62 0.47
CA VAL A 145 -6.03 5.11 1.37
C VAL A 145 -7.40 5.25 0.70
N GLY A 146 -7.73 6.43 0.19
CA GLY A 146 -9.04 6.66 -0.45
C GLY A 146 -9.25 5.77 -1.67
N TRP A 147 -8.21 5.59 -2.49
CA TRP A 147 -8.27 4.68 -3.61
C TRP A 147 -8.39 3.21 -3.17
N ALA A 148 -7.58 2.78 -2.20
CA ALA A 148 -7.60 1.41 -1.68
C ALA A 148 -8.95 1.06 -1.03
N ASP A 149 -9.52 1.98 -0.24
CA ASP A 149 -10.84 1.80 0.38
C ASP A 149 -11.94 1.63 -0.68
N TYR A 150 -12.00 2.55 -1.66
CA TYR A 150 -12.93 2.46 -2.78
C TYR A 150 -12.79 1.13 -3.53
N TRP A 151 -11.56 0.73 -3.84
CA TRP A 151 -11.26 -0.49 -4.58
C TRP A 151 -11.64 -1.76 -3.80
N LEU A 152 -11.17 -1.88 -2.56
CA LEU A 152 -11.40 -3.07 -1.72
C LEU A 152 -12.89 -3.25 -1.41
N ARG A 153 -13.64 -2.17 -1.19
CA ARG A 153 -15.09 -2.23 -0.95
C ARG A 153 -15.86 -2.61 -2.21
N ASN A 154 -15.51 -2.06 -3.37
CA ASN A 154 -16.16 -2.45 -4.63
C ASN A 154 -15.87 -3.92 -4.99
N ARG A 155 -14.68 -4.42 -4.69
CA ARG A 155 -14.34 -5.84 -4.88
C ARG A 155 -15.16 -6.75 -3.97
N ALA A 156 -15.34 -6.37 -2.70
CA ALA A 156 -16.16 -7.13 -1.76
C ALA A 156 -17.62 -7.24 -2.23
N LEU A 157 -18.15 -6.20 -2.88
CA LEU A 157 -19.50 -6.20 -3.45
C LEU A 157 -19.64 -7.07 -4.72
N GLN A 158 -18.55 -7.30 -5.47
CA GLN A 158 -18.57 -8.14 -6.67
C GLN A 158 -18.35 -9.64 -6.38
N ALA A 159 -17.93 -10.00 -5.17
CA ALA A 159 -17.62 -11.37 -4.77
C ALA A 159 -18.76 -12.07 -3.99
N GLY A 160 -19.86 -11.38 -3.72
CA GLY A 160 -21.08 -11.91 -3.08
C GLY A 160 -22.23 -12.01 -4.07
#